data_AF-A0A975C5H3-F1
#
_entry.id   AF-A0A975C5H3-F1
#
_cell.length_a   1.000
_cell.length_b   1.000
_cell.length_c   1.000
_cell.angle_alpha   90.00
_cell.angle_beta   90.00
_cell.angle_gamma   90.00
#
_symmetry.space_group_name_H-M   'P 1'
#
loop_
_entity.id
_entity.type
_entity.pdbx_description
1 polymer ?
#
loop_
_entity_poly.entity_id
_entity_poly.type
_entity_poly.pdbx_seq_one_letter_code
_entity_poly.pdbx_strand_id
1 'polypeptide(L)' 'MSSPAAELKLARRILGWDAFTLGRALRLSGTPEKIAARVLDMEAGKRDISGPVQVALEAFLSGWRPNAWQDDVAA' A
#
# COMPACT_ATOMS: atom_id res chain seq x y z
N MET A 1 -2.08 8.79 16.35
CA MET A 1 -1.84 8.38 14.96
C MET A 1 -2.44 6.99 14.77
N SER A 2 -2.99 6.70 13.60
CA SER A 2 -3.49 5.35 13.30
C SER A 2 -2.32 4.36 13.32
N SER A 3 -2.57 3.07 13.62
CA SER A 3 -1.50 2.07 13.49
C SER A 3 -1.21 1.79 12.02
N PRO A 4 0.03 1.40 11.63
CA PRO A 4 0.34 1.03 10.26
C PRO A 4 -0.59 -0.05 9.69
N ALA A 5 -1.03 -0.99 10.53
CA ALA A 5 -1.99 -2.03 10.15
C ALA A 5 -3.36 -1.45 9.78
N ALA A 6 -3.83 -0.47 10.55
CA ALA A 6 -5.09 0.23 10.26
C ALA A 6 -4.97 1.10 9.01
N GLU A 7 -3.82 1.73 8.76
CA GLU A 7 -3.55 2.51 7.55
C GLU A 7 -3.49 1.64 6.29
N LEU A 8 -2.85 0.46 6.36
CA LEU A 8 -2.84 -0.52 5.28
C LEU A 8 -4.26 -0.94 4.88
N LYS A 9 -5.08 -1.28 5.88
CA LYS A 9 -6.48 -1.66 5.68
C LYS A 9 -7.31 -0.51 5.12
N LEU A 10 -7.05 0.72 5.56
CA LEU A 10 -7.72 1.92 5.05
C LEU A 10 -7.36 2.18 3.60
N ALA A 11 -6.07 2.13 3.23
CA ALA A 11 -5.59 2.32 1.87
C ALA A 11 -6.26 1.33 0.91
N ARG A 12 -6.32 0.04 1.29
CA ARG A 12 -7.00 -0.98 0.48
C ARG A 12 -8.48 -0.66 0.24
N ARG A 13 -9.18 -0.19 1.27
CA ARG A 13 -10.61 0.16 1.19
C ARG A 13 -10.85 1.40 0.34
N ILE A 14 -10.06 2.46 0.51
CA ILE A 14 -10.17 3.71 -0.27
C ILE A 14 -9.92 3.44 -1.75
N LEU A 15 -8.90 2.63 -2.06
CA LEU A 15 -8.53 2.30 -3.42
C LEU A 15 -9.43 1.23 -4.07
N GLY A 16 -10.32 0.60 -3.29
CA GLY A 16 -11.20 -0.47 -3.78
C GLY A 16 -10.46 -1.74 -4.19
N TRP A 17 -9.26 -1.96 -3.65
CA TRP A 17 -8.41 -3.10 -4.01
C TRP A 17 -8.71 -4.32 -3.15
N ASP A 18 -8.52 -5.52 -3.71
CA ASP A 18 -8.42 -6.73 -2.92
C ASP A 18 -7.01 -6.87 -2.31
N ALA A 19 -6.83 -7.85 -1.41
CA ALA A 19 -5.56 -8.04 -0.70
C ALA A 19 -4.42 -8.41 -1.66
N PHE A 20 -4.72 -9.16 -2.73
CA PHE A 20 -3.73 -9.54 -3.74
C PHE A 20 -3.26 -8.34 -4.55
N THR A 21 -4.17 -7.50 -5.02
CA THR A 21 -3.90 -6.30 -5.82
C THR A 21 -3.06 -5.32 -5.01
N LEU A 22 -3.40 -5.08 -3.74
CA LEU A 22 -2.58 -4.27 -2.85
C LEU A 22 -1.18 -4.88 -2.67
N GLY A 23 -1.09 -6.18 -2.41
CA GLY A 23 0.19 -6.86 -2.24
C GLY A 23 1.07 -6.81 -3.49
N ARG A 24 0.47 -6.86 -4.69
CA ARG A 24 1.18 -6.64 -5.96
C ARG A 24 1.66 -5.21 -6.14
N ALA A 25 0.83 -4.22 -5.79
CA ALA A 25 1.22 -2.81 -5.84
C ALA A 25 2.43 -2.53 -4.92
N LEU A 26 2.44 -3.17 -3.75
CA LEU A 26 3.56 -3.16 -2.80
C LEU A 26 4.76 -4.05 -3.20
N ARG A 27 4.71 -4.69 -4.38
CA ARG A 27 5.76 -5.59 -4.89
C ARG A 27 6.13 -6.72 -3.92
N LEU A 28 5.17 -7.24 -3.16
CA LEU A 28 5.40 -8.38 -2.28
C LEU A 28 5.68 -9.65 -3.11
N SER A 29 6.62 -10.46 -2.64
CA SER A 29 7.00 -11.71 -3.28
C SER A 29 6.19 -12.91 -2.78
N GLY A 30 5.90 -13.85 -3.68
CA GLY A 30 5.22 -15.11 -3.38
C GLY A 30 4.23 -15.53 -4.48
N THR A 31 3.51 -16.63 -4.23
CA THR A 31 2.32 -16.99 -5.03
C THR A 31 1.18 -16.02 -4.72
N PRO A 32 0.15 -15.91 -5.58
CA PRO A 32 -0.99 -15.02 -5.34
C PRO A 32 -1.63 -15.19 -3.95
N GLU A 33 -1.79 -16.43 -3.50
CA GLU A 33 -2.39 -16.77 -2.22
C GLU A 33 -1.49 -16.30 -1.06
N LYS A 34 -0.18 -16.50 -1.18
CA LYS A 34 0.80 -16.05 -0.16
C LYS A 34 0.88 -14.53 -0.09
N ILE A 35 0.74 -13.84 -1.21
CA ILE A 35 0.72 -12.37 -1.26
C ILE A 35 -0.53 -11.85 -0.55
N ALA A 36 -1.71 -12.37 -0.90
CA ALA A 36 -2.96 -11.97 -0.28
C ALA A 36 -2.97 -12.27 1.23
N ALA A 37 -2.55 -13.47 1.63
CA ALA A 37 -2.45 -13.86 3.03
C ALA A 37 -1.50 -12.94 3.82
N ARG A 38 -0.35 -12.57 3.23
CA ARG A 38 0.60 -11.66 3.87
C ARG A 38 0.00 -10.28 4.14
N VAL A 39 -0.78 -9.74 3.20
CA VAL A 39 -1.48 -8.46 3.41
C VAL A 39 -2.51 -8.58 4.53
N LEU A 40 -3.29 -9.67 4.55
CA LEU A 40 -4.28 -9.90 5.61
C LEU A 40 -3.63 -10.08 7.00
N ASP A 41 -2.49 -10.75 7.08
CA ASP A 41 -1.73 -10.88 8.33
C ASP A 41 -1.18 -9.53 8.83
N MET A 42 -0.71 -8.67 7.91
CA MET A 42 -0.29 -7.31 8.23
C MET A 42 -1.47 -6.45 8.71
N GLU A 43 -2.63 -6.52 8.05
CA GLU A 43 -3.86 -5.84 8.49
C GLU A 43 -4.36 -6.32 9.85
N ALA A 44 -4.12 -7.59 10.18
CA ALA A 44 -4.46 -8.18 11.46
C ALA A 44 -3.40 -7.92 12.55
N GLY A 45 -2.31 -7.21 12.23
CA GLY A 45 -1.21 -6.96 13.18
C GLY A 45 -0.41 -8.20 13.56
N LYS A 46 -0.56 -9.30 12.82
CA LYS A 46 0.21 -10.56 13.02
C LYS A 46 1.59 -10.50 12.39
N ARG A 47 1.83 -9.48 11.56
CA ARG A 47 3.09 -9.26 10.87
C ARG A 47 3.41 -7.77 10.83
N ASP A 48 4.66 -7.46 11.13
CA ASP A 48 5.14 -6.09 11.07
C ASP A 48 5.13 -5.54 9.64
N ILE A 49 4.88 -4.23 9.55
CA ILE A 49 4.89 -3.46 8.32
C ILE A 49 6.21 -2.68 8.28
N SER A 50 7.05 -2.98 7.30
CA SER A 50 8.36 -2.35 7.14
C SER A 50 8.24 -0.87 6.74
N GLY A 51 9.29 -0.09 7.02
CA GLY A 51 9.37 1.33 6.64
C GLY A 51 9.03 1.61 5.17
N PRO A 52 9.58 0.88 4.18
CA PRO A 52 9.23 1.09 2.77
C PRO A 52 7.74 0.88 2.46
N VAL A 53 7.08 -0.06 3.15
CA VAL A 53 5.63 -0.24 2.99
C VAL A 53 4.88 0.94 3.61
N GLN A 54 5.31 1.46 4.76
CA GLN A 54 4.70 2.65 5.37
C GLN A 54 4.79 3.88 4.45
N VAL A 55 5.95 4.11 3.82
CA VAL A 55 6.11 5.19 2.81
C VAL A 55 5.13 5.01 1.64
N ALA A 56 4.96 3.78 1.15
CA ALA A 56 3.98 3.51 0.09
C ALA A 56 2.54 3.75 0.56
N LEU A 57 2.22 3.43 1.81
CA LEU A 57 0.89 3.71 2.40
C LEU A 57 0.60 5.19 2.51
N GLU A 58 1.57 6.00 2.96
CA GLU A 58 1.44 7.45 2.95
C GLU A 58 1.14 7.94 1.53
N ALA A 59 1.94 7.51 0.54
CA ALA A 59 1.70 7.87 -0.86
C ALA A 59 0.32 7.46 -1.39
N PHE A 60 -0.21 6.31 -0.98
CA PHE A 60 -1.56 5.87 -1.35
C PHE A 60 -2.67 6.71 -0.70
N LEU A 61 -2.46 7.20 0.53
CA LEU A 61 -3.46 7.92 1.30
C LEU A 61 -3.44 9.43 1.04
N SER A 62 -2.25 10.03 0.91
CA SER A 62 -2.08 11.47 0.70
C SER A 62 -1.82 11.85 -0.77
N GLY A 63 -1.63 10.87 -1.65
CA GLY A 63 -1.03 11.08 -2.96
C GLY A 63 0.47 11.32 -2.86
N TRP A 64 1.16 11.21 -3.99
CA TRP A 64 2.60 11.49 -4.10
C TRP A 64 2.93 12.11 -5.45
N ARG A 65 3.69 13.21 -5.42
CA ARG A 65 4.38 13.79 -6.58
C ARG A 65 5.77 14.28 -6.17
N PRO A 66 6.84 13.97 -6.91
CA PRO A 66 8.17 14.48 -6.61
C PRO A 66 8.25 16.00 -6.88
N ASN A 67 9.14 16.69 -6.17
CA ASN A 67 9.33 18.16 -6.23
C ASN A 67 9.83 18.71 -7.59
N ALA A 68 9.90 17.88 -8.63
CA ALA A 68 10.22 18.25 -10.01
C ALA A 68 9.26 17.63 -11.04
N TRP A 69 8.11 17.09 -10.59
CA TRP A 69 7.09 16.58 -11.49
C TRP A 69 6.46 17.74 -12.27
N GLN A 70 6.81 17.84 -13.55
CA GLN A 70 6.14 18.72 -14.50
C GLN A 70 5.05 17.89 -15.17
N ASP A 71 3.79 18.30 -15.03
CA ASP A 71 2.77 17.80 -15.96
C ASP A 71 3.18 18.38 -17.32
N ASP A 72 3.62 17.54 -18.26
CA ASP A 72 3.74 17.95 -19.65
C ASP A 72 2.34 18.32 -20.12
N VAL A 73 2.01 19.61 -20.01
CA VAL A 73 0.80 20.17 -20.57
C VAL A 73 1.04 20.19 -22.07
N ALA A 74 0.55 19.15 -22.75
CA ALA A 74 0.38 19.16 -24.19
C ALA A 74 -0.36 20.45 -24.58
N ALA A 75 0.32 21.31 -25.34
CA ALA A 75 -0.26 22.42 -26.07
C ALA A 75 -1.05 21.91 -27.27
#